data_AF-A0A852Y9D3-F1
#
_entry.id   AF-A0A852Y9D3-F1
#
_cell.length_a   1.000
_cell.length_b   1.000
_cell.length_c   1.000
_cell.angle_alpha   90.00
_cell.angle_beta   90.00
_cell.angle_gamma   90.00
#
_symmetry.space_group_name_H-M   'P 1'
#
loop_
_entity.id
_entity.type
_entity.pdbx_description
1 polymer ?
#
loop_
_entity_poly.entity_id
_entity_poly.type
_entity_poly.pdbx_seq_one_letter_code
_entity_poly.pdbx_strand_id
1 'polypeptide(L)'
;MVDERQDAELSPRERIVRSTAHLMRRRGISGIGLREIVAHAGAARGSLQTYFPQGKNQLIEEAIRYAVTEFPPGYGTAIRTAETVADAVRILVDPWRRLLLDFDFDAGCPVTPVLIDGIVDERLREVAIENFDAWTASVQKVFTVAFDFDEADARAFAVGLVSSIEGAVLLCRARRDLDAFDDVERLFGQLGAGRSRRIPVSEEPAA
;
A
#
# COMPACT_ATOMS: atom_id res chain seq x y z
N MET A 1 5.09 11.08 10.24
CA MET A 1 6.39 11.66 10.66
C MET A 1 7.44 10.57 10.54
N VAL A 2 8.39 10.67 9.60
CA VAL A 2 9.46 9.67 9.43
C VAL A 2 10.36 9.76 10.67
N ASP A 3 10.56 8.65 11.37
CA ASP A 3 11.38 8.60 12.58
C ASP A 3 12.86 8.73 12.18
N GLU A 4 13.39 9.95 12.26
CA GLU A 4 14.80 10.29 11.95
C GLU A 4 15.82 9.44 12.74
N ARG A 5 15.41 8.81 13.84
CA ARG A 5 16.27 7.89 14.62
C ARG A 5 16.42 6.52 13.96
N GLN A 6 15.43 6.04 13.20
CA GLN A 6 15.52 4.78 12.48
C GLN A 6 16.44 4.87 11.26
N ASP A 7 16.52 6.05 10.61
CA ASP A 7 17.31 6.22 9.39
C ASP A 7 18.84 6.23 9.62
N ALA A 8 19.29 6.43 10.87
CA ALA A 8 20.71 6.38 11.23
C ALA A 8 21.28 4.94 11.28
N GLU A 9 20.43 3.93 11.52
CA GLU A 9 20.81 2.51 11.56
C GLU A 9 20.73 1.81 10.20
N LEU A 10 20.06 2.42 9.22
CA LEU A 10 19.90 1.87 7.88
C LEU A 10 21.18 1.96 7.06
N SER A 11 21.45 0.90 6.31
CA SER A 11 22.48 0.91 5.28
C SER A 11 22.17 1.97 4.20
N PRO A 12 23.19 2.52 3.53
CA PRO A 12 22.98 3.44 2.41
C PRO A 12 22.05 2.85 1.32
N ARG A 13 22.09 1.52 1.12
CA ARG A 13 21.22 0.80 0.20
C ARG A 13 19.75 0.92 0.61
N GLU A 14 19.44 0.64 1.87
CA GLU A 14 18.07 0.74 2.40
C GLU A 14 17.54 2.16 2.32
N ARG A 15 18.34 3.17 2.71
CA ARG A 15 17.92 4.57 2.61
C ARG A 15 17.58 4.99 1.18
N ILE A 16 18.32 4.49 0.19
CA ILE A 16 18.05 4.75 -1.22
C ILE A 16 16.72 4.11 -1.66
N VAL A 17 16.45 2.87 -1.24
CA VAL A 17 15.16 2.19 -1.53
C VAL A 17 13.99 2.94 -0.88
N ARG A 18 14.10 3.28 0.41
CA ARG A 18 13.09 4.05 1.14
C ARG A 18 12.81 5.40 0.49
N SER A 19 13.87 6.13 0.13
CA SER A 19 13.77 7.42 -0.54
C SER A 19 13.10 7.30 -1.91
N THR A 20 13.39 6.23 -2.64
CA THR A 20 12.73 5.97 -3.93
C THR A 20 11.24 5.77 -3.73
N ALA A 21 10.83 4.91 -2.80
CA ALA A 21 9.42 4.70 -2.49
C ALA A 21 8.73 6.00 -2.07
N HIS A 22 9.36 6.79 -1.19
CA HIS A 22 8.83 8.09 -0.76
C HIS A 22 8.62 9.05 -1.92
N LEU A 23 9.61 9.22 -2.79
CA LEU A 23 9.53 10.14 -3.93
C LEU A 23 8.53 9.66 -4.98
N MET A 24 8.47 8.34 -5.25
CA MET A 24 7.48 7.75 -6.17
C MET A 24 6.04 8.02 -5.73
N ARG A 25 5.73 7.84 -4.44
CA ARG A 25 4.40 8.13 -3.88
C ARG A 25 3.94 9.56 -4.11
N ARG A 26 4.88 10.49 -4.32
CA ARG A 26 4.59 11.93 -4.42
C ARG A 26 4.59 12.45 -5.85
N ARG A 27 5.59 12.04 -6.64
CA ARG A 27 5.91 12.67 -7.93
C ARG A 27 5.88 11.71 -9.10
N GLY A 28 5.47 10.46 -8.86
CA GLY A 28 5.54 9.38 -9.83
C GLY A 28 6.97 8.97 -10.15
N ILE A 29 7.12 8.11 -11.16
CA ILE A 29 8.39 7.59 -11.64
C ILE A 29 9.04 8.57 -12.60
N SER A 30 8.26 9.18 -13.48
CA SER A 30 8.78 10.13 -14.49
C SER A 30 9.28 11.42 -13.84
N GLY A 31 8.72 11.80 -12.69
CA GLY A 31 9.09 13.00 -11.95
C GLY A 31 10.34 12.88 -11.08
N ILE A 32 11.00 11.71 -11.00
CA ILE A 32 12.12 11.49 -10.07
C ILE A 32 13.42 11.08 -10.80
N GLY A 33 14.53 11.71 -10.41
CA GLY A 33 15.87 11.41 -10.94
C GLY A 33 16.74 10.60 -9.99
N LEU A 34 17.63 9.75 -10.51
CA LEU A 34 18.58 8.96 -9.69
C LEU A 34 19.44 9.83 -8.75
N ARG A 35 19.89 11.00 -9.22
CA ARG A 35 20.67 11.95 -8.41
C ARG A 35 19.86 12.53 -7.26
N GLU A 36 18.60 12.82 -7.51
CA GLU A 36 17.68 13.36 -6.52
C GLU A 36 17.39 12.32 -5.43
N ILE A 37 17.13 11.06 -5.84
CA ILE A 37 16.92 9.96 -4.90
C ILE A 37 18.10 9.81 -3.94
N VAL A 38 19.33 9.82 -4.45
CA VAL A 38 20.53 9.69 -3.61
C VAL A 38 20.70 10.87 -2.66
N ALA A 39 20.43 12.08 -3.15
CA ALA A 39 20.49 13.29 -2.33
C ALA A 39 19.45 13.23 -1.21
N HIS A 40 18.22 12.82 -1.51
CA HIS A 40 17.17 12.59 -0.53
C HIS A 40 17.54 11.52 0.49
N ALA A 41 18.20 10.45 0.05
CA ALA A 41 18.65 9.34 0.91
C ALA A 41 19.86 9.65 1.80
N GLY A 42 20.44 10.85 1.67
CA GLY A 42 21.70 11.20 2.34
C GLY A 42 22.83 10.21 2.02
N ALA A 43 22.84 9.63 0.81
CA ALA A 43 23.81 8.63 0.38
C ALA A 43 24.88 9.23 -0.53
N ALA A 44 26.02 8.54 -0.65
CA ALA A 44 27.08 8.98 -1.56
C ALA A 44 26.68 8.72 -3.01
N ARG A 45 27.07 9.60 -3.93
CA ARG A 45 26.74 9.47 -5.37
C ARG A 45 27.21 8.14 -5.98
N GLY A 46 28.33 7.60 -5.50
CA GLY A 46 28.86 6.30 -5.93
C GLY A 46 28.01 5.11 -5.52
N SER A 47 27.13 5.25 -4.51
CA SER A 47 26.31 4.15 -3.99
C SER A 47 25.36 3.55 -5.03
N LEU A 48 24.92 4.31 -6.04
CA LEU A 48 24.06 3.78 -7.09
C LEU A 48 24.74 2.69 -7.92
N GLN A 49 25.98 2.92 -8.35
CA GLN A 49 26.71 1.93 -9.14
C GLN A 49 27.06 0.70 -8.32
N THR A 50 27.29 0.87 -7.01
CA THR A 50 27.60 -0.23 -6.09
C THR A 50 26.38 -1.10 -5.80
N TYR A 51 25.21 -0.50 -5.52
CA TYR A 51 24.05 -1.23 -5.03
C TYR A 51 22.98 -1.51 -6.09
N PHE A 52 22.89 -0.68 -7.12
CA PHE A 52 21.87 -0.76 -8.17
C PHE A 52 22.50 -0.80 -9.57
N PRO A 53 23.33 -1.82 -9.89
CA PRO A 53 24.03 -1.90 -11.16
C PRO A 53 23.10 -2.02 -12.37
N GLN A 54 21.85 -2.46 -12.18
CA GLN A 54 20.82 -2.53 -13.22
C GLN A 54 20.03 -1.21 -13.35
N GLY A 55 20.41 -0.18 -12.60
CA GLY A 55 19.90 1.18 -12.76
C GLY A 55 18.52 1.41 -12.13
N LYS A 56 17.78 2.34 -12.72
CA LYS A 56 16.54 2.90 -12.15
C LYS A 56 15.43 1.85 -12.02
N ASN A 57 15.31 0.90 -12.95
CA ASN A 57 14.24 -0.10 -12.92
C ASN A 57 14.42 -1.07 -11.74
N GLN A 58 15.65 -1.54 -11.49
CA GLN A 58 15.94 -2.33 -10.28
C GLN A 58 15.56 -1.56 -9.01
N LEU A 59 15.93 -0.28 -8.95
CA LEU A 59 15.63 0.55 -7.79
C LEU A 59 14.12 0.74 -7.59
N ILE A 60 13.35 0.92 -8.68
CA ILE A 60 11.88 1.00 -8.64
C ILE A 60 11.29 -0.32 -8.17
N GLU A 61 11.73 -1.46 -8.72
CA GLU A 61 11.27 -2.79 -8.30
C GLU A 61 11.49 -3.00 -6.80
N GLU A 62 12.68 -2.67 -6.29
CA GLU A 62 12.98 -2.78 -4.88
C GLU A 62 12.18 -1.81 -4.02
N ALA A 63 11.91 -0.60 -4.51
CA ALA A 63 11.07 0.39 -3.84
C ALA A 63 9.61 -0.08 -3.72
N ILE A 64 9.07 -0.75 -4.75
CA ILE A 64 7.75 -1.35 -4.70
C ILE A 64 7.71 -2.47 -3.66
N ARG A 65 8.68 -3.39 -3.68
CA ARG A 65 8.76 -4.49 -2.71
C ARG A 65 8.89 -3.96 -1.28
N TYR A 66 9.69 -2.91 -1.07
CA TYR A 66 9.81 -2.23 0.22
C TYR A 66 8.49 -1.57 0.64
N ALA A 67 7.84 -0.82 -0.25
CA ALA A 67 6.59 -0.16 0.09
C ALA A 67 5.49 -1.12 0.55
N VAL A 68 5.50 -2.35 0.04
CA VAL A 68 4.57 -3.41 0.43
C VAL A 68 4.86 -3.96 1.82
N THR A 69 6.11 -3.92 2.29
CA THR A 69 6.41 -4.25 3.70
C THR A 69 6.04 -3.13 4.67
N GLU A 70 5.94 -1.89 4.20
CA GLU A 70 5.41 -0.75 5.00
C GLU A 70 3.90 -0.84 5.22
N PHE A 71 3.19 -1.43 4.25
CA PHE A 71 1.79 -1.81 4.46
C PHE A 71 1.78 -2.96 5.47
N PRO A 72 1.27 -2.75 6.70
CA PRO A 72 1.66 -3.59 7.81
C PRO A 72 1.38 -5.07 7.52
N PRO A 73 2.29 -6.01 7.86
CA PRO A 73 1.91 -7.40 8.11
C PRO A 73 0.77 -7.50 9.16
N GLY A 74 0.51 -6.41 9.88
CA GLY A 74 -0.64 -6.15 10.72
C GLY A 74 -2.00 -6.06 10.01
N TYR A 75 -2.14 -6.00 8.69
CA TYR A 75 -3.48 -6.08 8.07
C TYR A 75 -4.17 -7.40 8.40
N GLY A 76 -3.46 -8.53 8.22
CA GLY A 76 -3.97 -9.83 8.60
C GLY A 76 -4.25 -9.96 10.10
N THR A 77 -3.53 -9.24 10.96
CA THR A 77 -3.70 -9.29 12.43
C THR A 77 -4.75 -8.34 12.97
N ALA A 78 -4.78 -7.10 12.49
CA ALA A 78 -5.77 -6.10 12.88
C ALA A 78 -7.16 -6.47 12.35
N ILE A 79 -7.25 -7.07 11.17
CA ILE A 79 -8.56 -7.46 10.63
C ILE A 79 -9.14 -8.70 11.34
N ARG A 80 -8.30 -9.52 12.02
CA ARG A 80 -8.80 -10.56 12.95
C ARG A 80 -9.51 -9.96 14.16
N THR A 81 -9.27 -8.70 14.50
CA THR A 81 -10.01 -8.01 15.57
C THR A 81 -11.30 -7.36 15.07
N ALA A 82 -11.59 -7.36 13.76
CA ALA A 82 -12.82 -6.77 13.21
C ALA A 82 -14.04 -7.60 13.61
N GLU A 83 -15.05 -6.96 14.22
CA GLU A 83 -16.30 -7.61 14.62
C GLU A 83 -17.32 -7.62 13.49
N THR A 84 -17.31 -6.57 12.67
CA THR A 84 -18.19 -6.41 11.52
C THR A 84 -17.39 -6.21 10.23
N VAL A 85 -18.05 -6.37 9.07
CA VAL A 85 -17.45 -6.01 7.78
C VAL A 85 -17.08 -4.53 7.74
N ALA A 86 -17.89 -3.66 8.35
CA ALA A 86 -17.59 -2.23 8.45
C ALA A 86 -16.29 -1.97 9.22
N ASP A 87 -16.06 -2.68 10.34
CA ASP A 87 -14.80 -2.58 11.09
C ASP A 87 -13.60 -3.04 10.26
N ALA A 88 -13.76 -4.13 9.51
CA ALA A 88 -12.71 -4.66 8.65
C ALA A 88 -12.34 -3.66 7.54
N VAL A 89 -13.33 -3.02 6.92
CA VAL A 89 -13.13 -1.97 5.91
C VAL A 89 -12.41 -0.77 6.51
N ARG A 90 -12.84 -0.28 7.68
CA ARG A 90 -12.18 0.83 8.38
C ARG A 90 -10.72 0.52 8.70
N ILE A 91 -10.43 -0.69 9.18
CA ILE A 91 -9.05 -1.14 9.44
C ILE A 91 -8.19 -1.14 8.16
N LEU A 92 -8.77 -1.46 7.00
CA LEU A 92 -8.08 -1.41 5.71
C LEU A 92 -7.81 0.03 5.24
N VAL A 93 -8.71 0.95 5.52
CA VAL A 93 -8.66 2.37 5.10
C VAL A 93 -7.76 3.23 6.02
N ASP A 94 -7.75 2.96 7.33
CA ASP A 94 -7.05 3.76 8.35
C ASP A 94 -5.56 4.06 8.01
N PRO A 95 -4.75 3.11 7.52
CA PRO A 95 -3.36 3.40 7.16
C PRO A 95 -3.23 4.41 6.02
N TRP A 96 -4.17 4.44 5.08
CA TRP A 96 -4.19 5.41 3.98
C TRP A 96 -4.58 6.80 4.46
N ARG A 97 -5.54 6.91 5.40
CA ARG A 97 -5.85 8.18 6.07
C ARG A 97 -4.61 8.76 6.76
N ARG A 98 -3.90 7.92 7.53
CA ARG A 98 -2.66 8.32 8.22
C ARG A 98 -1.58 8.74 7.22
N LEU A 99 -1.39 7.96 6.15
CA LEU A 99 -0.44 8.30 5.09
C LEU A 99 -0.72 9.68 4.50
N LEU A 100 -1.98 9.97 4.14
CA LEU A 100 -2.33 11.27 3.57
C LEU A 100 -2.09 12.41 4.57
N LEU A 101 -2.53 12.27 5.82
CA LEU A 101 -2.35 13.31 6.83
C LEU A 101 -0.86 13.55 7.14
N ASP A 102 -0.07 12.49 7.28
CA ASP A 102 1.36 12.57 7.57
C ASP A 102 2.18 13.24 6.46
N PHE A 103 1.66 13.21 5.22
CA PHE A 103 2.30 13.80 4.04
C PHE A 103 1.52 14.96 3.44
N ASP A 104 0.63 15.60 4.22
CA ASP A 104 -0.16 16.76 3.79
C ASP A 104 -0.86 16.56 2.43
N PHE A 105 -1.44 15.37 2.25
CA PHE A 105 -2.13 14.89 1.05
C PHE A 105 -1.26 14.80 -0.21
N ASP A 106 0.06 14.81 -0.07
CA ASP A 106 0.99 14.74 -1.20
C ASP A 106 1.53 13.33 -1.49
N ALA A 107 1.22 12.33 -0.65
CA ALA A 107 1.63 10.93 -0.84
C ALA A 107 0.46 10.02 -1.21
N GLY A 108 0.69 9.00 -2.03
CA GLY A 108 -0.33 8.05 -2.47
C GLY A 108 0.20 6.64 -2.54
N CYS A 109 -0.42 5.81 -3.38
CA CYS A 109 0.06 4.47 -3.65
C CYS A 109 1.42 4.52 -4.37
N PRO A 110 2.46 3.82 -3.90
CA PRO A 110 3.77 3.75 -4.54
C PRO A 110 3.76 2.86 -5.79
N VAL A 111 2.75 1.99 -5.93
CA VAL A 111 2.66 1.03 -7.04
C VAL A 111 1.97 1.66 -8.26
N THR A 112 0.89 2.41 -8.03
CA THR A 112 0.08 3.03 -9.10
C THR A 112 0.90 3.82 -10.13
N PRO A 113 1.91 4.64 -9.76
CA PRO A 113 2.76 5.35 -10.72
C PRO A 113 3.43 4.46 -11.78
N VAL A 114 3.71 3.20 -11.46
CA VAL A 114 4.31 2.22 -12.40
C VAL A 114 3.42 1.96 -13.60
N LEU A 115 2.10 1.99 -13.39
CA LEU A 115 1.11 1.62 -14.38
C LEU A 115 0.61 2.81 -15.21
N ILE A 116 0.81 4.05 -14.73
CA ILE A 116 0.26 5.26 -15.36
C ILE A 116 1.34 6.18 -15.93
N ASP A 117 2.59 6.06 -15.51
CA ASP A 117 3.69 6.87 -16.03
C ASP A 117 4.29 6.26 -17.32
N GLY A 118 3.91 6.79 -18.49
CA GLY A 118 4.65 6.61 -19.76
C GLY A 118 4.73 5.17 -20.31
N ILE A 119 5.77 4.87 -21.10
CA ILE A 119 5.99 3.52 -21.67
C ILE A 119 6.43 2.59 -20.53
N VAL A 120 5.47 1.82 -20.05
CA VAL A 120 5.64 0.86 -18.95
C VAL A 120 6.71 -0.18 -19.34
N ASP A 121 7.75 -0.29 -18.53
CA ASP A 121 8.67 -1.42 -18.57
C ASP A 121 7.90 -2.69 -18.16
N GLU A 122 7.92 -3.72 -19.00
CA GLU A 122 7.09 -4.91 -18.82
C GLU A 122 7.35 -5.62 -17.49
N ARG A 123 8.61 -5.65 -17.05
CA ARG A 123 8.98 -6.24 -15.76
C ARG A 123 8.42 -5.44 -14.59
N LEU A 124 8.45 -4.11 -14.68
CA LEU A 124 7.81 -3.25 -13.68
C LEU A 124 6.28 -3.42 -13.67
N ARG A 125 5.66 -3.63 -14.84
CA ARG A 125 4.22 -3.95 -14.95
C ARG A 125 3.89 -5.24 -14.20
N GLU A 126 4.67 -6.29 -14.42
CA GLU A 126 4.50 -7.58 -13.73
C GLU A 126 4.63 -7.42 -12.22
N VAL A 127 5.65 -6.70 -11.75
CA VAL A 127 5.82 -6.42 -10.31
C VAL A 127 4.62 -5.66 -9.75
N ALA A 128 4.09 -4.67 -10.47
CA ALA A 128 2.90 -3.96 -10.02
C ALA A 128 1.66 -4.87 -9.93
N ILE A 129 1.46 -5.76 -10.90
CA ILE A 129 0.37 -6.75 -10.91
C ILE A 129 0.51 -7.70 -9.72
N GLU A 130 1.70 -8.28 -9.50
CA GLU A 130 1.97 -9.17 -8.37
C GLU A 130 1.59 -8.52 -7.03
N ASN A 131 1.83 -7.22 -6.88
CA ASN A 131 1.51 -6.50 -5.65
C ASN A 131 0.01 -6.22 -5.48
N PHE A 132 -0.69 -5.81 -6.54
CA PHE A 132 -2.15 -5.65 -6.49
C PHE A 132 -2.87 -6.99 -6.28
N ASP A 133 -2.40 -8.06 -6.92
CA ASP A 133 -2.93 -9.42 -6.74
C ASP A 133 -2.71 -9.90 -5.31
N ALA A 134 -1.51 -9.71 -4.74
CA ALA A 134 -1.22 -10.09 -3.36
C ALA A 134 -2.08 -9.32 -2.35
N TRP A 135 -2.28 -8.02 -2.56
CA TRP A 135 -3.16 -7.22 -1.70
C TRP A 135 -4.62 -7.67 -1.81
N THR A 136 -5.12 -7.85 -3.04
CA THR A 136 -6.49 -8.30 -3.29
C THR A 136 -6.74 -9.68 -2.71
N ALA A 137 -5.82 -10.62 -2.88
CA ALA A 137 -5.91 -11.97 -2.32
C ALA A 137 -5.92 -11.95 -0.78
N SER A 138 -5.13 -11.05 -0.17
CA SER A 138 -5.12 -10.87 1.28
C SER A 138 -6.46 -10.35 1.79
N VAL A 139 -7.05 -9.36 1.11
CA VAL A 139 -8.38 -8.83 1.43
C VAL A 139 -9.46 -9.89 1.24
N GLN A 140 -9.44 -10.63 0.12
CA GLN A 140 -10.37 -11.74 -0.14
C GLN A 140 -10.32 -12.79 0.96
N LYS A 141 -9.11 -13.25 1.32
CA LYS A 141 -8.92 -14.29 2.35
C LYS A 141 -9.57 -13.91 3.67
N VAL A 142 -9.47 -12.65 4.06
CA VAL A 142 -10.12 -12.15 5.27
C VAL A 142 -11.62 -12.33 5.21
N PHE A 143 -12.26 -11.89 4.13
CA PHE A 143 -13.72 -11.96 4.03
C PHE A 143 -14.24 -13.39 3.90
N THR A 144 -13.51 -14.27 3.21
CA THR A 144 -13.85 -15.70 3.13
C THR A 144 -13.75 -16.42 4.48
N VAL A 145 -12.72 -16.11 5.28
CA VAL A 145 -12.44 -16.81 6.54
C VAL A 145 -13.22 -16.21 7.71
N ALA A 146 -13.22 -14.88 7.86
CA ALA A 146 -13.77 -14.22 9.04
C ALA A 146 -15.26 -13.90 8.93
N PHE A 147 -15.81 -13.82 7.72
CA PHE A 147 -17.18 -13.38 7.45
C PHE A 147 -17.93 -14.37 6.54
N ASP A 148 -19.24 -14.24 6.47
CA ASP A 148 -20.11 -15.14 5.71
C ASP A 148 -20.10 -14.90 4.19
N PHE A 149 -18.91 -14.81 3.59
CA PHE A 149 -18.74 -14.72 2.15
C PHE A 149 -18.43 -16.11 1.56
N ASP A 150 -18.98 -16.40 0.39
CA ASP A 150 -18.43 -17.44 -0.48
C ASP A 150 -17.20 -16.90 -1.24
N GLU A 151 -16.47 -17.78 -1.93
CA GLU A 151 -15.24 -17.38 -2.63
C GLU A 151 -15.49 -16.35 -3.74
N ALA A 152 -16.60 -16.46 -4.46
CA ALA A 152 -16.91 -15.58 -5.59
C ALA A 152 -17.27 -14.18 -5.11
N ASP A 153 -18.12 -14.08 -4.09
CA ASP A 153 -18.51 -12.84 -3.43
C ASP A 153 -17.30 -12.18 -2.76
N ALA A 154 -16.46 -12.96 -2.04
CA ALA A 154 -15.27 -12.42 -1.38
C ALA A 154 -14.28 -11.84 -2.40
N ARG A 155 -14.08 -12.52 -3.54
CA ARG A 155 -13.22 -12.03 -4.62
C ARG A 155 -13.77 -10.73 -5.20
N ALA A 156 -15.07 -10.67 -5.53
CA ALA A 156 -15.69 -9.48 -6.07
C ALA A 156 -15.64 -8.30 -5.09
N PHE A 157 -15.91 -8.57 -3.81
CA PHE A 157 -15.83 -7.57 -2.73
C PHE A 157 -14.41 -7.04 -2.56
N ALA A 158 -13.40 -7.92 -2.55
CA ALA A 158 -11.99 -7.53 -2.42
C ALA A 158 -11.53 -6.67 -3.59
N VAL A 159 -11.80 -7.08 -4.84
CA VAL A 159 -11.47 -6.29 -6.04
C VAL A 159 -12.15 -4.93 -5.99
N GLY A 160 -13.44 -4.88 -5.66
CA GLY A 160 -14.19 -3.64 -5.54
C GLY A 160 -13.63 -2.72 -4.46
N LEU A 161 -13.29 -3.27 -3.30
CA LEU A 161 -12.77 -2.51 -2.16
C LEU A 161 -11.39 -1.93 -2.46
N VAL A 162 -10.46 -2.75 -2.96
CA VAL A 162 -9.11 -2.30 -3.36
C VAL A 162 -9.20 -1.20 -4.43
N SER A 163 -10.03 -1.41 -5.46
CA SER A 163 -10.25 -0.39 -6.51
C SER A 163 -10.80 0.92 -5.94
N SER A 164 -11.73 0.83 -4.98
CA SER A 164 -12.35 1.99 -4.36
C SER A 164 -11.40 2.72 -3.42
N ILE A 165 -10.53 2.01 -2.69
CA ILE A 165 -9.48 2.60 -1.85
C ILE A 165 -8.48 3.37 -2.73
N GLU A 166 -7.98 2.77 -3.81
CA GLU A 166 -7.06 3.44 -4.73
C GLU A 166 -7.68 4.68 -5.38
N GLY A 167 -8.94 4.60 -5.79
CA GLY A 167 -9.69 5.76 -6.27
C GLY A 167 -9.90 6.83 -5.19
N ALA A 168 -10.19 6.43 -3.96
CA ALA A 168 -10.35 7.35 -2.83
C ALA A 168 -9.04 8.05 -2.47
N VAL A 169 -7.89 7.36 -2.50
CA VAL A 169 -6.56 7.98 -2.35
C VAL A 169 -6.40 9.11 -3.36
N LEU A 170 -6.72 8.87 -4.63
CA LEU A 170 -6.63 9.89 -5.68
C LEU A 170 -7.54 11.11 -5.39
N LEU A 171 -8.79 10.87 -5.02
CA LEU A 171 -9.76 11.94 -4.74
C LEU A 171 -9.38 12.75 -3.48
N CYS A 172 -8.98 12.07 -2.40
CA CYS A 172 -8.54 12.71 -1.16
C CYS A 172 -7.31 13.59 -1.42
N ARG A 173 -6.36 13.13 -2.24
CA ARG A 173 -5.21 13.96 -2.66
C ARG A 173 -5.64 15.19 -3.45
N ALA A 174 -6.55 15.02 -4.40
CA ALA A 174 -7.01 16.10 -5.27
C ALA A 174 -7.77 17.19 -4.50
N ARG A 175 -8.55 16.80 -3.50
CA ARG A 175 -9.39 17.71 -2.71
C ARG A 175 -8.76 18.17 -1.40
N ARG A 176 -7.73 17.46 -0.94
CA ARG A 176 -7.08 17.64 0.38
C ARG A 176 -8.06 17.48 1.54
N ASP A 177 -8.93 16.48 1.43
CA ASP A 177 -9.87 16.03 2.44
C ASP A 177 -9.88 14.49 2.52
N LEU A 178 -10.66 13.92 3.43
CA LEU A 178 -10.78 12.46 3.61
C LEU A 178 -12.17 11.92 3.26
N ASP A 179 -13.03 12.76 2.65
CA ASP A 179 -14.45 12.47 2.45
C ASP A 179 -14.65 11.21 1.59
N ALA A 180 -13.80 11.00 0.59
CA ALA A 180 -13.88 9.82 -0.26
C ALA A 180 -13.64 8.51 0.51
N PHE A 181 -12.84 8.53 1.58
CA PHE A 181 -12.69 7.36 2.45
C PHE A 181 -13.91 7.12 3.33
N ASP A 182 -14.55 8.19 3.83
CA ASP A 182 -15.80 8.07 4.58
C ASP A 182 -16.91 7.44 3.72
N ASP A 183 -16.98 7.82 2.43
CA ASP A 183 -17.91 7.22 1.47
C ASP A 183 -17.59 5.75 1.19
N VAL A 184 -16.31 5.38 1.03
CA VAL A 184 -15.91 3.98 0.83
C VAL A 184 -16.29 3.13 2.05
N GLU A 185 -15.98 3.58 3.26
CA GLU A 185 -16.33 2.86 4.49
C GLU A 185 -17.85 2.67 4.63
N ARG A 186 -18.61 3.74 4.37
CA ARG A 186 -20.08 3.68 4.41
C ARG A 186 -20.64 2.69 3.38
N LEU A 187 -20.21 2.78 2.12
CA LEU A 187 -20.74 1.94 1.04
C LEU A 187 -20.37 0.47 1.22
N PHE A 188 -19.11 0.16 1.52
CA PHE A 188 -18.68 -1.23 1.72
C PHE A 188 -19.19 -1.82 3.04
N GLY A 189 -19.38 -0.99 4.08
CA GLY A 189 -20.10 -1.38 5.29
C GLY A 189 -21.54 -1.77 5.01
N GLN A 190 -22.25 -1.03 4.15
CA GLN A 190 -23.60 -1.37 3.70
C GLN A 190 -23.64 -2.64 2.85
N LEU A 191 -22.70 -2.82 1.93
CA LEU A 191 -22.60 -4.03 1.11
C LEU A 191 -22.30 -5.28 1.95
N GLY A 192 -21.58 -5.13 3.05
CA GLY A 192 -21.32 -6.18 4.02
C GLY A 192 -22.42 -6.37 5.07
N ALA A 193 -23.45 -5.52 5.09
CA ALA A 193 -24.48 -5.59 6.12
C ALA A 193 -25.22 -6.94 6.09
N GLY A 194 -25.38 -7.55 7.26
CA GLY A 194 -26.01 -8.88 7.40
C GLY A 194 -25.04 -10.05 7.20
N ARG A 195 -23.81 -9.83 6.74
CA ARG A 195 -22.76 -10.88 6.73
C ARG A 195 -22.27 -11.07 8.16
N SER A 196 -22.62 -12.21 8.75
CA SER A 196 -22.24 -12.52 10.13
C SER A 196 -20.76 -12.93 10.20
N ARG A 197 -20.12 -12.62 11.33
CA ARG A 197 -18.77 -13.08 11.64
C ARG A 197 -18.79 -14.60 11.87
N ARG A 198 -17.92 -15.35 11.18
CA ARG A 198 -17.84 -16.82 11.27
C ARG A 198 -16.97 -17.30 12.44
N ILE A 199 -15.98 -16.52 12.87
CA ILE A 199 -14.96 -16.96 13.85
C ILE A 199 -14.97 -16.09 15.12
N PRO A 200 -15.26 -16.64 16.31
CA PRO A 200 -14.96 -16.02 17.60
C PRO A 200 -13.44 -15.99 17.87
N VAL A 201 -12.92 -14.94 18.52
CA VAL A 201 -11.47 -14.67 18.74
C VAL A 201 -10.76 -15.69 19.66
N SER A 202 -11.38 -16.80 20.04
CA SER A 202 -10.74 -17.83 20.86
C SER A 202 -10.34 -19.04 20.02
N GLU A 203 -9.04 -19.31 19.98
CA GLU A 203 -8.37 -20.54 19.53
C GLU A 203 -7.97 -20.63 18.05
N GLU A 204 -6.82 -20.03 17.72
CA GLU A 204 -5.80 -20.76 16.95
C GLU A 204 -4.40 -20.22 17.31
N PRO A 205 -3.40 -21.08 17.59
CA PRO A 205 -2.10 -20.65 18.05
C PRO A 205 -1.29 -20.02 16.92
N ALA A 206 -0.45 -19.05 17.27
CA ALA A 206 0.58 -18.53 16.37
C ALA A 206 1.49 -19.68 15.89
N ALA A 207 1.45 -19.96 14.60
CA ALA A 207 2.41 -20.80 13.89
C ALA A 207 3.08 -19.95 12.80
#